data_AF-A0A7C5I5G1-F1
#
_entry.id   AF-A0A7C5I5G1-F1
#
_cell.length_a   1.000
_cell.length_b   1.000
_cell.length_c   1.000
_cell.angle_alpha   90.00
_cell.angle_beta   90.00
_cell.angle_gamma   90.00
#
_symmetry.space_group_name_H-M   'P 1'
#
loop_
_entity.id
_entity.type
_entity.pdbx_description
1 polymer ?
#
loop_
_entity_poly.entity_id
_entity_poly.type
_entity_poly.pdbx_seq_one_letter_code
_entity_poly.pdbx_strand_id
1 'polypeptide(L)' 'MSELVDMLISCGAVKFGKFVLTSGKESNYYIDIKQASTNPEILRMIAEEMKKYAEGYDMIAGMELGAVPIAVALSLAT' A
#
# COMPACT_ATOMS: atom_id res chain seq x y z
N MET A 1 -5.69 11.04 -12.73
CA MET A 1 -5.53 10.03 -11.67
C MET A 1 -4.04 10.03 -11.32
N SER A 2 -3.63 9.82 -10.07
CA SER A 2 -2.18 9.77 -9.78
C SER A 2 -1.60 8.49 -10.39
N GLU A 3 -0.36 8.55 -10.86
CA GLU A 3 0.33 7.40 -11.48
C GLU A 3 0.28 6.15 -10.60
N LEU A 4 0.46 6.32 -9.28
CA LEU A 4 0.35 5.23 -8.31
C LEU A 4 -1.05 4.58 -8.29
N VAL A 5 -2.13 5.36 -8.41
CA VAL A 5 -3.49 4.80 -8.43
C VAL A 5 -3.69 3.95 -9.68
N ASP A 6 -3.21 4.41 -10.83
CA ASP A 6 -3.30 3.65 -12.08
C ASP A 6 -2.51 2.33 -11.96
N MET A 7 -1.29 2.37 -11.42
CA MET A 7 -0.49 1.17 -11.16
C MET A 7 -1.19 0.17 -10.22
N LEU A 8 -1.82 0.65 -9.14
CA LEU A 8 -2.54 -0.18 -8.17
C LEU A 8 -3.78 -0.85 -8.78
N ILE A 9 -4.49 -0.15 -9.68
CA ILE A 9 -5.62 -0.72 -10.41
C ILE A 9 -5.10 -1.76 -11.43
N SER A 10 -4.10 -1.40 -12.22
CA SER A 10 -3.55 -2.27 -13.27
C SER A 10 -2.91 -3.55 -12.72
N CYS A 11 -2.32 -3.51 -11.52
CA CYS A 11 -1.75 -4.71 -10.90
C CYS A 11 -2.77 -5.60 -10.16
N GLY A 12 -4.05 -5.19 -10.13
CA GLY A 12 -5.13 -5.94 -9.49
C GLY A 12 -5.22 -5.77 -7.97
N ALA A 13 -4.44 -4.88 -7.38
CA ALA A 13 -4.51 -4.59 -5.94
C ALA A 13 -5.84 -3.92 -5.57
N VAL A 14 -6.47 -3.18 -6.49
CA VAL A 14 -7.82 -2.64 -6.31
C VAL A 14 -8.85 -3.57 -6.95
N LYS A 15 -9.70 -4.18 -6.13
CA LYS A 15 -10.75 -5.10 -6.55
C LYS A 15 -12.11 -4.43 -6.43
N PHE A 16 -12.90 -4.42 -7.49
CA PHE A 16 -14.26 -3.85 -7.50
C PHE A 16 -15.31 -4.97 -7.40
N GLY A 17 -16.36 -4.76 -6.61
CA GLY A 17 -17.36 -5.78 -6.30
C GLY A 17 -17.98 -5.54 -4.91
N LYS A 18 -18.79 -6.46 -4.41
CA LYS A 18 -19.35 -6.36 -3.06
C LYS A 18 -18.47 -7.09 -2.05
N PHE A 19 -17.96 -6.36 -1.07
CA PHE A 19 -17.11 -6.90 0.00
C PHE A 19 -17.70 -6.53 1.36
N VAL A 20 -17.61 -7.46 2.31
CA VAL A 20 -17.82 -7.17 3.74
C VAL A 20 -16.45 -7.02 4.37
N LEU A 21 -16.15 -5.82 4.87
CA LEU A 21 -14.88 -5.52 5.52
C LEU A 21 -14.80 -6.17 6.90
N THR A 22 -13.60 -6.22 7.49
CA THR A 22 -13.39 -6.70 8.86
C THR A 22 -14.18 -5.92 9.92
N SER A 23 -14.61 -4.70 9.59
CA SER A 23 -15.51 -3.87 10.41
C SER A 23 -16.99 -4.28 10.32
N GLY A 24 -17.34 -5.23 9.46
CA GLY A 24 -18.73 -5.61 9.14
C GLY A 24 -19.43 -4.70 8.14
N LYS A 25 -18.78 -3.60 7.70
CA LYS A 25 -19.35 -2.67 6.70
C LYS A 25 -19.24 -3.24 5.29
N GLU A 26 -20.26 -2.98 4.48
CA GLU A 26 -20.21 -3.23 3.04
C GLU A 26 -19.35 -2.18 2.33
N SER A 27 -18.59 -2.63 1.33
CA SER A 27 -17.80 -1.78 0.44
C SER A 27 -17.93 -2.26 -0.99
N ASN A 28 -17.94 -1.32 -1.95
CA ASN A 28 -17.94 -1.60 -3.38
C ASN A 28 -16.52 -1.88 -3.94
N TYR A 29 -15.51 -1.83 -3.07
CA TYR A 29 -14.13 -2.12 -3.43
C TYR A 29 -13.35 -2.70 -2.24
N TYR A 30 -12.28 -3.43 -2.54
CA TYR A 30 -11.31 -3.95 -1.59
C TYR A 30 -9.89 -3.71 -2.11
N ILE A 31 -8.98 -3.33 -1.21
CA ILE A 31 -7.58 -3.07 -1.54
C ILE A 31 -6.72 -4.19 -0.94
N ASP A 32 -6.15 -5.02 -1.80
CA ASP A 32 -5.23 -6.10 -1.44
C ASP A 32 -3.79 -5.65 -1.69
N ILE A 33 -3.24 -4.88 -0.74
CA ILE A 33 -1.91 -4.28 -0.91
C ILE A 33 -0.78 -5.32 -1.02
N LYS A 34 -0.99 -6.53 -0.51
CA LYS A 34 -0.01 -7.63 -0.61
C LYS A 34 0.34 -7.94 -2.07
N GLN A 35 -0.63 -7.84 -2.98
CA GLN A 35 -0.40 -8.04 -4.40
C GLN A 35 0.49 -6.94 -4.99
N ALA A 36 0.21 -5.67 -4.65
CA ALA A 36 1.03 -4.53 -5.06
C ALA A 36 2.48 -4.65 -4.57
N SER A 37 2.68 -5.10 -3.34
CA SER A 37 4.00 -5.23 -2.72
C SER A 37 4.90 -6.30 -3.36
N THR A 38 4.37 -7.17 -4.22
CA THR A 38 5.20 -8.12 -5.00
C THR A 38 5.83 -7.49 -6.25
N ASN A 39 5.39 -6.31 -6.65
CA ASN A 39 5.97 -5.56 -7.75
C ASN A 39 6.95 -4.49 -7.19
N PRO A 40 8.26 -4.59 -7.48
CA PRO A 40 9.27 -3.68 -6.92
C PRO A 40 9.08 -2.22 -7.36
N GLU A 41 8.56 -1.97 -8.56
CA GLU A 41 8.32 -0.62 -9.07
C GLU A 41 7.17 0.06 -8.30
N ILE A 42 6.07 -0.68 -8.08
CA ILE A 42 4.93 -0.20 -7.30
C ILE A 42 5.34 0.01 -5.85
N LEU A 43 6.10 -0.92 -5.28
CA LEU A 43 6.57 -0.81 -3.90
C LEU A 43 7.46 0.42 -3.69
N ARG A 44 8.33 0.73 -4.65
CA ARG A 44 9.14 1.96 -4.64
C ARG A 44 8.26 3.21 -4.71
N MET A 45 7.27 3.24 -5.61
CA MET A 45 6.34 4.38 -5.73
C MET A 45 5.54 4.60 -4.44
N ILE A 46 5.11 3.52 -3.77
CA ILE A 46 4.46 3.61 -2.45
C ILE A 46 5.42 4.25 -1.44
N ALA A 47 6.68 3.80 -1.37
CA ALA A 47 7.66 4.33 -0.44
C ALA A 47 7.97 5.82 -0.67
N GLU A 48 8.14 6.24 -1.93
CA GLU A 48 8.35 7.66 -2.28
C GLU A 48 7.16 8.54 -1.87
N GLU A 49 5.93 8.08 -2.11
CA GLU A 49 4.73 8.80 -1.67
C GLU A 49 4.59 8.83 -0.14
N MET A 50 5.09 7.81 0.55
CA MET A 50 5.06 7.73 2.02
C MET A 50 6.17 8.55 2.70
N LYS A 51 7.30 8.79 2.02
CA LYS A 51 8.47 9.49 2.57
C LYS A 51 8.14 10.83 3.22
N LYS A 52 7.25 11.61 2.60
CA LYS A 52 6.79 12.92 3.11
C LYS A 52 6.06 12.85 4.46
N TYR A 53 5.60 11.68 4.87
CA TYR A 53 4.96 11.46 6.17
C TYR A 53 5.90 10.86 7.22
N ALA A 54 7.11 10.46 6.83
CA ALA A 54 8.10 9.87 7.74
C ALA A 54 9.02 10.93 8.37
N GLU A 55 9.04 12.16 7.85
CA GLU A 55 9.86 13.24 8.39
C GLU A 55 9.49 13.57 9.84
N GLY A 56 10.50 13.68 10.70
CA GLY A 56 10.33 14.01 12.12
C GLY A 56 10.01 12.82 13.03
N TYR A 57 10.05 11.58 12.52
CA TYR A 57 9.90 10.36 13.31
C TYR A 57 11.21 9.58 13.38
N ASP A 58 11.48 8.97 14.54
CA ASP A 58 12.70 8.19 14.77
C ASP A 58 12.61 6.73 14.31
N MET A 59 11.39 6.21 14.11
CA MET A 59 11.17 4.79 13.84
C MET A 59 10.00 4.56 12.89
N ILE A 60 10.17 3.59 11.99
CA ILE A 60 9.11 3.06 11.13
C ILE A 60 8.66 1.71 11.69
N ALA A 61 7.36 1.54 11.88
CA ALA A 61 6.75 0.29 12.29
C ALA A 61 5.59 -0.07 11.35
N GLY A 62 5.52 -1.33 10.91
CA GLY A 62 4.49 -1.84 10.01
C GLY A 62 3.78 -3.07 10.60
N MET A 63 2.46 -3.13 10.47
CA MET A 63 1.67 -4.29 10.89
C MET A 63 1.83 -5.47 9.92
N GLU A 64 2.14 -6.64 10.47
CA GLU A 64 2.20 -7.91 9.73
C GLU A 64 0.84 -8.31 9.12
N LEU A 65 0.76 -8.95 7.95
CA LEU A 65 1.85 -9.30 7.01
C LEU A 65 2.04 -8.26 5.89
N GLY A 66 0.97 -7.51 5.58
CA GLY A 66 0.93 -6.66 4.37
C GLY A 66 1.85 -5.44 4.43
N ALA A 67 2.14 -4.91 5.61
CA ALA A 67 2.95 -3.71 5.74
C ALA A 67 4.46 -3.98 5.80
N VAL A 68 4.91 -5.23 5.98
CA VAL A 68 6.35 -5.55 6.08
C VAL A 68 7.15 -5.07 4.88
N PRO A 69 6.81 -5.45 3.63
CA PRO A 69 7.58 -4.98 2.48
C PRO A 69 7.53 -3.46 2.34
N ILE A 70 6.42 -2.83 2.73
CA ILE A 70 6.24 -1.38 2.66
C ILE A 70 7.12 -0.67 3.70
N ALA A 71 7.14 -1.16 4.94
CA ALA A 71 7.97 -0.63 6.02
C ALA A 71 9.46 -0.74 5.67
N VAL A 72 9.89 -1.88 5.12
CA VAL A 72 11.27 -2.07 4.64
C VAL A 72 11.58 -1.11 3.49
N ALA A 73 10.70 -1.00 2.49
CA ALA A 73 10.92 -0.09 1.37
C ALA A 73 10.99 1.38 1.79
N LEU A 74 10.11 1.80 2.70
CA LEU A 74 10.13 3.16 3.26
C LEU A 74 11.41 3.40 4.06
N SER A 75 11.84 2.45 4.89
CA SER A 75 13.09 2.55 5.66
C SER A 75 14.34 2.68 4.79
N LEU A 76 14.31 2.18 3.54
CA LEU A 76 15.41 2.34 2.59
C LEU A 76 15.32 3.68 1.82
N ALA A 77 14.14 4.30 1.76
CA ALA A 77 13.88 5.53 1.03
C ALA A 77 14.04 6.80 1.89
N THR A 78 13.98 6.67 3.23
CA THR A 78 14.17 7.75 4.21
C THR A 78 15.58 7.72 4.79
#